data_AF-V5FVV9-F1
#
_entry.id   AF-V5FVV9-F1
#
_cell.length_a   1.000
_cell.length_b   1.000
_cell.length_c   1.000
_cell.angle_alpha   90.00
_cell.angle_beta   90.00
_cell.angle_gamma   90.00
#
_symmetry.space_group_name_H-M   'P 1'
#
loop_
_entity.id
_entity.type
_entity.pdbx_description
1 polymer ?
#
loop_
_entity_poly.entity_id
_entity_poly.type
_entity_poly.pdbx_seq_one_letter_code
_entity_poly.pdbx_strand_id
1 'polypeptide(L)'
;ENKEEKLSLFQKFKIMYRDYWYVLVPVHIVTSTMWFGSFYFMAKSGIDIIALLESWHVSERFVNPLRDSSMGYFAVSYALYKIATPARYTVTLGGTTISINYLKKWGYIKPVPSKERMKKIYEEKKENLAKSMKETKEGIKEKKENLIESVREAKEGIIEKKDNLIETLEETKKGLKEKKSHIVESVKGTKKKLDRNKSLAEDISNIKNKG
;
A
#
# COMPACT_ATOMS: atom_id res chain seq x y z
N GLU A 1 43.20 -11.38 1.79
CA GLU A 1 43.62 -10.27 0.91
C GLU A 1 42.48 -9.95 -0.04
N ASN A 2 41.79 -8.82 0.16
CA ASN A 2 40.59 -8.46 -0.61
C ASN A 2 41.06 -7.65 -1.83
N LYS A 3 41.16 -8.29 -3.00
CA LYS A 3 41.46 -7.58 -4.26
C LYS A 3 40.27 -6.68 -4.56
N GLU A 4 40.38 -5.39 -4.26
CA GLU A 4 39.47 -4.38 -4.80
C GLU A 4 39.58 -4.42 -6.32
N GLU A 5 38.67 -5.16 -6.98
CA GLU A 5 38.55 -5.13 -8.43
C GLU A 5 38.25 -3.69 -8.86
N LYS A 6 39.28 -3.00 -9.38
CA LYS A 6 39.14 -1.66 -9.93
C LYS A 6 38.20 -1.74 -11.12
N LEU A 7 36.93 -1.39 -10.90
CA LEU A 7 35.89 -1.38 -11.93
C LEU A 7 36.36 -0.62 -13.19
N SER A 8 36.19 -1.23 -14.35
CA SER A 8 36.46 -0.63 -15.66
C SER A 8 35.62 0.64 -15.85
N LEU A 9 36.12 1.61 -16.62
CA LEU A 9 35.41 2.87 -16.91
C LEU A 9 34.00 2.63 -17.46
N PHE A 10 33.84 1.61 -18.31
CA PHE A 10 32.52 1.21 -18.81
C PHE A 10 31.62 0.62 -17.74
N GLN A 11 32.17 -0.15 -16.80
CA GLN A 11 31.41 -0.67 -15.66
C GLN A 11 30.96 0.46 -14.74
N LYS A 12 31.86 1.42 -14.46
CA LYS A 12 31.55 2.64 -13.69
C LYS A 12 30.47 3.47 -14.38
N PHE A 13 30.57 3.67 -15.70
CA PHE A 13 29.55 4.34 -16.50
C PHE A 13 28.20 3.65 -16.42
N LYS A 14 28.16 2.31 -16.58
CA LYS A 14 26.91 1.54 -16.48
C LYS A 14 26.28 1.63 -15.09
N ILE A 15 27.10 1.62 -14.04
CA ILE A 15 26.64 1.78 -12.65
C ILE A 15 26.07 3.19 -12.43
N MET A 16 26.81 4.24 -12.81
CA MET A 16 26.34 5.62 -12.68
C MET A 16 25.12 5.91 -13.56
N TYR A 17 25.03 5.31 -14.73
CA TYR A 17 23.84 5.39 -15.56
C TYR A 17 22.65 4.78 -14.83
N ARG A 18 22.78 3.60 -14.22
CA ARG A 18 21.67 3.02 -13.44
C ARG A 18 21.27 3.88 -12.24
N ASP A 19 22.25 4.34 -11.46
CA ASP A 19 22.01 4.91 -10.13
C ASP A 19 21.77 6.43 -10.16
N TYR A 20 22.28 7.13 -11.19
CA TYR A 20 22.27 8.58 -11.32
C TYR A 20 21.95 9.06 -12.75
N TRP A 21 21.15 8.31 -13.52
CA TRP A 21 20.82 8.69 -14.91
C TRP A 21 20.30 10.13 -15.03
N TYR A 22 19.50 10.60 -14.06
CA TYR A 22 18.92 11.94 -14.06
C TYR A 22 19.96 13.07 -13.90
N VAL A 23 21.14 12.79 -13.35
CA VAL A 23 22.29 13.72 -13.33
C VAL A 23 23.20 13.49 -14.51
N LEU A 24 23.46 12.22 -14.82
CA LEU A 24 24.40 11.81 -15.85
C LEU A 24 23.94 12.25 -17.24
N VAL A 25 22.66 12.10 -17.58
CA VAL A 25 22.12 12.45 -18.91
C VAL A 25 22.26 13.94 -19.19
N PRO A 26 21.82 14.87 -18.31
CA PRO A 26 22.05 16.31 -18.52
C PRO A 26 23.53 16.67 -18.64
N VAL A 27 24.37 16.15 -17.75
CA VAL A 27 25.83 16.39 -17.78
C VAL A 27 26.43 15.88 -19.10
N HIS A 28 26.00 14.71 -19.56
CA HIS A 28 26.46 14.15 -20.82
C HIS A 28 26.05 14.99 -22.03
N ILE A 29 24.83 15.52 -22.05
CA ILE A 29 24.36 16.39 -23.14
C ILE A 29 25.20 17.67 -23.18
N VAL A 30 25.37 18.34 -22.03
CA VAL A 30 26.15 19.60 -21.92
C VAL A 30 27.61 19.39 -22.31
N THR A 31 28.25 18.33 -21.80
CA THR A 31 29.64 18.03 -22.14
C THR A 31 29.77 17.63 -23.62
N SER A 32 28.81 16.90 -24.17
CA SER A 32 28.83 16.50 -25.59
C SER A 32 28.66 17.68 -26.54
N THR A 33 27.75 18.62 -26.24
CA THR A 33 27.61 19.86 -27.01
C THR A 33 28.85 20.73 -26.90
N MET A 34 29.47 20.80 -25.72
CA MET A 34 30.75 21.49 -25.53
C MET A 34 31.86 20.87 -26.40
N TRP A 35 32.04 19.55 -26.40
CA TRP A 35 33.04 18.88 -27.24
C TRP A 35 32.80 19.13 -28.73
N PHE A 36 31.56 18.95 -29.18
CA PHE A 36 31.19 19.18 -30.58
C PHE A 36 31.42 20.64 -31.00
N GLY A 37 31.00 21.59 -30.16
CA GLY A 37 31.21 23.03 -30.39
C GLY A 37 32.69 23.41 -30.45
N SER A 38 33.51 22.87 -29.55
CA SER A 38 34.97 23.09 -29.56
C SER A 38 35.63 22.58 -30.84
N PHE A 39 35.26 21.37 -31.29
CA PHE A 39 35.81 20.84 -32.54
C PHE A 39 35.32 21.60 -33.77
N TYR A 40 34.07 22.05 -33.78
CA TYR A 40 33.54 22.89 -34.84
C TYR A 40 34.25 24.24 -34.90
N PHE A 41 34.50 24.86 -33.74
CA PHE A 41 35.27 26.09 -33.68
C PHE A 41 36.71 25.88 -34.16
N MET A 42 37.36 24.79 -33.77
CA MET A 42 38.71 24.42 -34.22
C MET A 42 38.76 24.23 -35.75
N ALA A 43 37.81 23.47 -36.31
CA ALA A 43 37.70 23.24 -37.75
C ALA A 43 37.44 24.55 -38.52
N LYS A 44 36.60 25.42 -37.97
CA LYS A 44 36.28 26.73 -38.57
C LYS A 44 37.44 27.73 -38.46
N SER A 45 38.25 27.64 -37.41
CA SER A 45 39.39 28.55 -37.17
C SER A 45 40.62 28.23 -38.03
N GLY A 46 40.57 27.18 -38.85
CA GLY A 46 41.67 26.80 -39.73
C GLY A 46 42.87 26.19 -38.99
N ILE A 47 42.66 25.70 -37.76
CA ILE A 47 43.69 24.94 -37.04
C ILE A 47 43.94 23.65 -37.80
N ASP A 48 45.21 23.29 -38.00
CA ASP A 48 45.60 22.03 -38.64
C ASP A 48 45.31 20.84 -37.71
N ILE A 49 44.09 20.34 -37.83
CA ILE A 49 43.56 19.21 -37.06
C ILE A 49 44.36 17.92 -37.35
N ILE A 50 44.86 17.80 -38.57
CA ILE A 50 45.56 16.60 -39.03
C ILE A 50 46.92 16.53 -38.34
N ALA A 51 47.67 17.63 -38.34
CA ALA A 51 48.93 17.74 -37.60
C ALA A 51 48.75 17.49 -36.10
N LEU A 52 47.65 17.97 -35.50
CA LEU A 52 47.34 17.71 -34.09
C LEU A 52 47.07 16.22 -33.82
N LEU A 53 46.29 15.55 -34.66
CA LEU A 53 46.00 14.12 -34.52
C LEU A 53 47.24 13.24 -34.71
N GLU A 54 48.11 13.61 -35.66
CA GLU A 54 49.41 12.98 -35.87
C GLU A 54 50.33 13.16 -34.67
N SER A 55 50.36 14.36 -34.08
CA SER A 55 51.14 14.61 -32.85
C SER A 55 50.68 13.73 -31.68
N TRP A 56 49.39 13.40 -31.64
CA TRP A 56 48.79 12.52 -30.63
C TRP A 56 48.88 11.03 -30.99
N HIS A 57 49.64 10.67 -32.03
CA HIS A 57 49.81 9.29 -32.51
C HIS A 57 48.46 8.59 -32.76
N VAL A 58 47.46 9.34 -33.23
CA VAL A 58 46.15 8.78 -33.58
C VAL A 58 46.32 7.94 -34.85
N SER A 59 45.74 6.74 -34.86
CA SER A 59 45.86 5.80 -35.97
C SER A 59 45.46 6.43 -37.32
N GLU A 60 46.28 6.19 -38.35
CA GLU A 60 46.08 6.59 -39.75
C GLU A 60 44.68 6.26 -40.30
N ARG A 61 44.02 5.24 -39.76
CA ARG A 61 42.63 4.89 -40.11
C ARG A 61 41.64 6.03 -39.85
N PHE A 62 41.90 6.87 -38.86
CA PHE A 62 41.07 8.03 -38.51
C PHE A 62 41.57 9.32 -39.17
N VAL A 63 42.86 9.40 -39.50
CA VAL A 63 43.50 10.59 -40.09
C VAL A 63 43.32 10.63 -41.61
N ASN A 64 43.41 9.49 -42.30
CA ASN A 64 43.27 9.43 -43.76
C ASN A 64 41.92 10.00 -44.27
N PRO A 65 40.76 9.68 -43.68
CA PRO A 65 39.49 10.28 -44.10
C PRO A 65 39.39 11.80 -43.83
N LEU A 66 40.24 12.34 -42.95
CA LEU A 66 40.29 13.76 -42.61
C LEU A 66 41.22 14.55 -43.54
N ARG A 67 42.18 13.88 -44.20
CA ARG A 67 43.12 14.47 -45.17
C ARG A 67 42.47 14.76 -46.52
N ASP A 68 41.38 14.10 -46.85
CA ASP A 68 40.63 14.38 -48.07
C ASP A 68 39.97 15.77 -47.98
N SER A 69 40.43 16.70 -48.81
CA SER A 69 40.07 18.14 -48.83
C SER A 69 38.58 18.45 -49.08
N SER A 70 37.72 17.44 -49.19
CA SER A 70 36.29 17.55 -49.46
C SER A 70 35.41 17.54 -48.19
N MET A 71 36.00 17.32 -47.01
CA MET A 71 35.23 17.18 -45.78
C MET A 71 34.83 18.54 -45.20
N GLY A 72 33.53 18.87 -45.23
CA GLY A 72 33.01 20.10 -44.64
C GLY A 72 33.22 20.16 -43.12
N TYR A 73 33.23 21.37 -42.53
CA TYR A 73 33.53 21.60 -41.12
C TYR A 73 32.73 20.71 -40.15
N PHE A 74 31.45 20.44 -40.46
CA PHE A 74 30.61 19.54 -39.67
C PHE A 74 31.12 18.09 -39.65
N ALA A 75 31.58 17.58 -40.78
CA ALA A 75 32.07 16.21 -40.89
C ALA A 75 33.43 16.04 -40.19
N VAL A 76 34.33 17.02 -40.33
CA VAL A 76 35.59 17.07 -39.58
C VAL A 76 35.33 17.10 -38.06
N SER A 77 34.39 17.94 -37.63
CA SER A 77 34.00 18.06 -36.22
C SER A 77 33.43 16.75 -35.65
N TYR A 78 32.60 16.06 -36.44
CA TYR A 78 32.02 14.78 -36.04
C TYR A 78 33.07 13.66 -35.97
N ALA A 79 34.03 13.64 -36.89
CA ALA A 79 35.15 12.70 -36.86
C ALA A 79 36.01 12.91 -35.60
N LEU A 80 36.37 14.15 -35.29
CA LEU A 80 37.06 14.50 -34.04
C LEU A 80 36.26 14.11 -32.80
N TYR A 81 34.96 14.38 -32.81
CA TYR A 81 34.06 13.97 -31.73
C TYR A 81 34.07 12.47 -31.49
N LYS A 82 34.16 11.67 -32.56
CA LYS A 82 34.24 10.21 -32.48
C LYS A 82 35.58 9.75 -31.90
N ILE A 83 36.68 10.36 -32.30
CA ILE A 83 38.02 10.08 -31.76
C ILE A 83 38.09 10.43 -30.27
N ALA A 84 37.50 11.57 -29.88
CA ALA A 84 37.45 12.04 -28.49
C ALA A 84 36.46 11.28 -27.60
N THR A 85 35.76 10.25 -28.11
CA THR A 85 34.77 9.49 -27.34
C THR A 85 35.30 8.98 -25.98
N PRO A 86 36.49 8.36 -25.88
CA PRO A 86 37.03 7.92 -24.59
C PRO A 86 37.20 9.07 -23.61
N ALA A 87 37.77 10.20 -24.07
CA ALA A 87 37.96 11.41 -23.25
C ALA A 87 36.63 12.06 -22.85
N ARG A 88 35.64 12.08 -23.76
CA ARG A 88 34.30 12.61 -23.48
C ARG A 88 33.59 11.81 -22.39
N TYR A 89 33.69 10.48 -22.45
CA TYR A 89 33.11 9.61 -21.43
C TYR A 89 33.82 9.77 -20.08
N THR A 90 35.15 9.90 -20.05
CA THR A 90 35.88 10.13 -18.80
C THR A 90 35.53 11.48 -18.17
N VAL A 91 35.44 12.54 -18.96
CA VAL A 91 35.02 13.87 -18.49
C VAL A 91 33.57 13.83 -17.99
N THR A 92 32.66 13.17 -18.72
CA THR A 92 31.27 13.00 -18.26
C THR A 92 31.24 12.25 -16.91
N LEU A 93 32.02 11.18 -16.77
CA LEU A 93 32.10 10.41 -15.53
C LEU A 93 32.62 11.25 -14.35
N GLY A 94 33.70 11.98 -14.57
CA GLY A 94 34.28 12.88 -13.56
C GLY A 94 33.30 14.00 -13.19
N GLY A 95 32.76 14.69 -14.20
CA GLY A 95 31.79 15.78 -14.03
C GLY A 95 30.52 15.33 -13.32
N THR A 96 30.00 14.14 -13.67
CA THR A 96 28.84 13.55 -12.99
C THR A 96 29.18 13.21 -11.54
N THR A 97 30.36 12.67 -11.25
CA THR A 97 30.79 12.36 -9.88
C THR A 97 30.91 13.63 -9.03
N ILE A 98 31.50 14.69 -9.58
CA ILE A 98 31.59 16.01 -8.91
C ILE A 98 30.18 16.58 -8.68
N SER A 99 29.32 16.52 -9.70
CA SER A 99 27.94 17.00 -9.63
C SER A 99 27.18 16.27 -8.52
N ILE A 100 27.24 14.93 -8.49
CA ILE A 100 26.62 14.11 -7.44
C ILE A 100 27.13 14.52 -6.06
N ASN A 101 28.45 14.69 -5.89
CA ASN A 101 29.03 15.11 -4.62
C ASN A 101 28.53 16.48 -4.18
N TYR A 102 28.38 17.41 -5.12
CA TYR A 102 27.86 18.76 -4.87
C TYR A 102 26.37 18.74 -4.50
N LEU A 103 25.55 18.05 -5.29
CA LEU A 103 24.11 17.87 -5.06
C LEU A 103 23.81 17.11 -3.76
N LYS A 104 24.67 16.15 -3.37
CA LYS A 104 24.59 15.44 -2.09
C LYS A 104 24.89 16.37 -0.92
N LYS A 105 25.90 17.25 -1.02
CA LYS A 105 26.20 18.26 0.00
C LYS A 105 25.06 19.25 0.22
N TRP A 106 24.31 19.56 -0.84
CA TRP A 106 23.15 20.45 -0.78
C TRP A 106 21.83 19.74 -0.44
N GLY A 107 21.83 18.43 -0.21
CA GLY A 107 20.65 17.67 0.21
C GLY A 107 19.63 17.36 -0.89
N TYR A 108 19.91 17.71 -2.15
CA TYR A 108 18.98 17.52 -3.27
C TYR A 108 18.96 16.09 -3.83
N ILE A 109 19.99 15.28 -3.56
CA ILE A 109 20.07 13.89 -4.06
C ILE A 109 20.19 12.90 -2.90
N LYS A 110 19.19 12.00 -2.78
CA LYS A 110 19.33 10.75 -2.03
C LYS A 110 20.06 9.74 -2.92
N PRO A 111 21.26 9.26 -2.54
CA PRO A 111 21.96 8.26 -3.34
C PRO A 111 21.08 7.02 -3.44
N VAL A 112 20.81 6.56 -4.66
CA VAL A 112 20.05 5.32 -4.88
C VAL A 112 20.84 4.19 -4.21
N PRO A 113 20.23 3.43 -3.29
CA PRO A 113 20.92 2.41 -2.51
C PRO A 113 21.58 1.37 -3.42
N SER A 114 22.82 0.98 -3.11
CA SER A 114 23.52 -0.10 -3.83
C SER A 114 22.69 -1.39 -3.84
N LYS A 115 22.94 -2.32 -4.77
CA LYS A 115 22.20 -3.60 -4.86
C LYS A 115 22.11 -4.35 -3.52
N GLU A 116 23.18 -4.31 -2.72
CA GLU A 116 23.22 -4.92 -1.38
C GLU A 116 22.32 -4.19 -0.38
N ARG A 117 22.32 -2.86 -0.44
CA ARG A 117 21.42 -2.03 0.38
C ARG A 117 19.97 -2.18 -0.06
N MET A 118 19.70 -2.34 -1.35
CA MET A 118 18.38 -2.69 -1.89
C MET A 118 17.91 -4.06 -1.41
N LYS A 119 18.80 -5.07 -1.41
CA LYS A 119 18.49 -6.39 -0.86
C LYS A 119 18.14 -6.30 0.62
N LYS A 120 18.94 -5.58 1.43
CA LYS A 120 18.63 -5.33 2.85
C LYS A 120 17.29 -4.63 3.05
N ILE A 121 17.00 -3.58 2.27
CA ILE A 121 15.70 -2.87 2.33
C ILE A 121 14.54 -3.81 1.96
N TYR A 122 14.74 -4.71 1.00
CA TYR A 122 13.72 -5.68 0.61
C TYR A 122 13.49 -6.74 1.69
N GLU A 123 14.56 -7.29 2.28
CA GLU A 123 14.46 -8.25 3.38
C GLU A 123 13.81 -7.62 4.62
N GLU A 124 14.23 -6.41 4.99
CA GLU A 124 13.64 -5.62 6.08
C GLU A 124 12.14 -5.34 5.84
N LYS A 125 11.76 -4.96 4.61
CA LYS A 125 10.34 -4.79 4.26
C LYS A 125 9.56 -6.10 4.34
N LYS A 126 10.14 -7.22 3.89
CA LYS A 126 9.51 -8.54 3.97
C LYS A 126 9.30 -8.97 5.42
N GLU A 127 10.29 -8.75 6.29
CA GLU A 127 10.21 -9.05 7.72
C GLU A 127 9.16 -8.17 8.41
N ASN A 128 9.16 -6.87 8.16
CA ASN A 128 8.15 -5.95 8.70
C ASN A 128 6.73 -6.30 8.24
N LEU A 129 6.56 -6.69 6.97
CA LEU A 129 5.28 -7.14 6.44
C LEU A 129 4.83 -8.45 7.12
N ALA A 130 5.74 -9.41 7.29
CA ALA A 130 5.46 -10.68 7.96
C ALA A 130 5.09 -10.47 9.43
N LYS A 131 5.76 -9.54 10.12
CA LYS A 131 5.44 -9.16 11.50
C LYS A 131 4.05 -8.52 11.59
N SER A 132 3.77 -7.52 10.76
CA SER A 132 2.45 -6.86 10.71
C SER A 132 1.32 -7.84 10.36
N MET A 133 1.58 -8.81 9.48
CA MET A 133 0.62 -9.88 9.16
C MET A 133 0.36 -10.80 10.36
N LYS A 134 1.40 -11.17 11.13
CA LYS A 134 1.24 -11.97 12.36
C LYS A 134 0.43 -11.20 13.41
N GLU A 135 0.78 -9.95 13.67
CA GLU A 135 0.06 -9.08 14.62
C GLU A 135 -1.41 -8.91 14.21
N THR A 136 -1.67 -8.69 12.92
CA THR A 136 -3.04 -8.59 12.40
C THR A 136 -3.81 -9.91 12.56
N LYS A 137 -3.16 -11.05 12.30
CA LYS A 137 -3.78 -12.37 12.45
C LYS A 137 -4.11 -12.67 13.92
N GLU A 138 -3.21 -12.33 14.83
CA GLU A 138 -3.43 -12.47 16.28
C GLU A 138 -4.57 -11.57 16.75
N GLY A 139 -4.59 -10.29 16.35
CA GLY A 139 -5.67 -9.37 16.68
C GLY A 139 -7.03 -9.78 16.12
N ILE A 140 -7.07 -10.38 14.92
CA ILE A 140 -8.31 -10.95 14.36
C ILE A 140 -8.76 -12.18 15.16
N LYS A 141 -7.83 -13.05 15.58
CA LYS A 141 -8.13 -14.23 16.38
C LYS A 141 -8.73 -13.83 17.74
N GLU A 142 -8.10 -12.88 18.42
CA GLU A 142 -8.58 -12.35 19.70
C GLU A 142 -9.97 -11.72 19.57
N LYS A 143 -10.19 -10.87 18.55
CA LYS A 143 -11.53 -10.30 18.28
C LYS A 143 -12.57 -11.37 18.00
N LYS A 144 -12.21 -12.44 17.29
CA LYS A 144 -13.11 -13.57 17.02
C LYS A 144 -13.47 -14.32 18.30
N GLU A 145 -12.49 -14.57 19.18
CA GLU A 145 -12.71 -15.22 20.48
C GLU A 145 -13.63 -14.38 21.37
N ASN A 146 -13.35 -13.08 21.49
CA ASN A 146 -14.20 -12.15 22.25
C ASN A 146 -15.62 -12.08 21.68
N LEU A 147 -15.78 -12.11 20.34
CA LEU A 147 -17.09 -12.14 19.71
C LEU A 147 -17.85 -13.43 20.05
N ILE A 148 -17.19 -14.59 19.97
CA ILE A 148 -17.80 -15.88 20.33
C ILE A 148 -18.28 -15.87 21.78
N GLU A 149 -17.45 -15.34 22.69
CA GLU A 149 -17.82 -15.25 24.11
C GLU A 149 -19.03 -14.32 24.32
N SER A 150 -19.02 -13.13 23.74
CA SER A 150 -20.15 -12.18 23.84
C SER A 150 -21.46 -12.75 23.27
N VAL A 151 -21.40 -13.53 22.19
CA VAL A 151 -22.56 -14.20 21.59
C VAL A 151 -23.06 -15.32 22.50
N ARG A 152 -22.15 -16.03 23.17
CA ARG A 152 -22.50 -17.09 24.13
C ARG A 152 -23.19 -16.50 25.36
N GLU A 153 -22.61 -15.46 25.96
CA GLU A 153 -23.21 -14.73 27.08
C GLU A 153 -24.60 -14.18 26.73
N ALA A 154 -24.75 -13.58 25.54
CA ALA A 154 -26.04 -13.08 25.07
C ALA A 154 -27.07 -14.21 24.90
N LYS A 155 -26.65 -15.39 24.40
CA LYS A 155 -27.52 -16.56 24.29
C LYS A 155 -27.97 -17.07 25.66
N GLU A 156 -27.05 -17.19 26.62
CA GLU A 156 -27.36 -17.64 27.98
C GLU A 156 -28.36 -16.68 28.65
N GLY A 157 -28.13 -15.37 28.55
CA GLY A 157 -29.06 -14.36 29.09
C GLY A 157 -30.43 -14.33 28.40
N ILE A 158 -30.54 -14.70 27.12
CA ILE A 158 -31.84 -14.85 26.44
C ILE A 158 -32.57 -16.10 26.93
N ILE A 159 -31.86 -17.21 27.14
CA ILE A 159 -32.45 -18.45 27.66
C ILE A 159 -33.02 -18.20 29.07
N GLU A 160 -32.24 -17.59 29.95
CA GLU A 160 -32.67 -17.27 31.31
C GLU A 160 -33.91 -16.35 31.33
N LYS A 161 -33.92 -15.30 30.49
CA LYS A 161 -35.10 -14.42 30.35
C LYS A 161 -36.33 -15.17 29.83
N LYS A 162 -36.13 -16.12 28.92
CA LYS A 162 -37.22 -16.94 28.37
C LYS A 162 -37.80 -17.86 29.45
N ASP A 163 -36.94 -18.49 30.26
CA ASP A 163 -37.36 -19.41 31.31
C ASP A 163 -38.13 -18.68 32.42
N ASN A 164 -37.62 -17.52 32.87
CA ASN A 164 -38.31 -16.66 33.84
C ASN A 164 -39.69 -16.18 33.33
N LEU A 165 -39.80 -15.89 32.02
CA LEU A 165 -41.06 -15.49 31.40
C LEU A 165 -42.05 -16.66 31.35
N ILE A 166 -41.59 -17.87 31.03
CA ILE A 166 -42.41 -19.09 31.03
C ILE A 166 -42.96 -19.34 32.42
N GLU A 167 -42.13 -19.25 33.46
CA GLU A 167 -42.54 -19.43 34.86
C GLU A 167 -43.62 -18.41 35.26
N THR A 168 -43.39 -17.13 34.98
CA THR A 168 -44.36 -16.05 35.25
C THR A 168 -45.70 -16.28 34.52
N LEU A 169 -45.65 -16.77 33.28
CA LEU A 169 -46.84 -17.09 32.49
C LEU A 169 -47.59 -18.30 33.07
N GLU A 170 -46.88 -19.33 33.55
CA GLU A 170 -47.50 -20.48 34.20
C GLU A 170 -48.19 -20.09 35.51
N GLU A 171 -47.54 -19.27 36.34
CA GLU A 171 -48.13 -18.72 37.57
C GLU A 171 -49.39 -17.90 37.27
N THR A 172 -49.31 -17.01 36.27
CA THR A 172 -50.45 -16.18 35.84
C THR A 172 -51.60 -17.04 35.33
N LYS A 173 -51.29 -18.06 34.52
CA LYS A 173 -52.29 -19.01 33.98
C LYS A 173 -52.97 -19.80 35.11
N LYS A 174 -52.20 -20.23 36.12
CA LYS A 174 -52.72 -20.93 37.29
C LYS A 174 -53.66 -20.04 38.11
N GLY A 175 -53.23 -18.81 38.41
CA GLY A 175 -54.06 -17.82 39.09
C GLY A 175 -55.34 -17.46 38.34
N LEU A 176 -55.28 -17.36 37.00
CA LEU A 176 -56.48 -17.16 36.16
C LEU A 176 -57.44 -18.35 36.24
N LYS A 177 -56.92 -19.57 36.25
CA LYS A 177 -57.72 -20.81 36.34
C LYS A 177 -58.46 -20.88 37.68
N GLU A 178 -57.78 -20.53 38.78
CA GLU A 178 -58.36 -20.46 40.13
C GLU A 178 -59.42 -19.35 40.24
N LYS A 179 -59.13 -18.16 39.72
CA LYS A 179 -60.12 -17.06 39.66
C LYS A 179 -61.35 -17.47 38.84
N LYS A 180 -61.15 -18.14 37.71
CA LYS A 180 -62.25 -18.62 36.85
C LYS A 180 -63.10 -19.66 37.59
N SER A 181 -62.51 -20.62 38.31
CA SER A 181 -63.29 -21.58 39.10
C SER A 181 -64.10 -20.91 40.20
N HIS A 182 -63.52 -19.96 40.92
CA HIS A 182 -64.22 -19.23 41.99
C HIS A 182 -65.39 -18.39 41.45
N ILE A 183 -65.23 -17.74 40.29
CA ILE A 183 -66.31 -17.01 39.62
C ILE A 183 -67.43 -17.95 39.20
N VAL A 184 -67.09 -19.08 38.56
CA VAL A 184 -68.10 -20.07 38.13
C VAL A 184 -68.90 -20.61 39.31
N GLU A 185 -68.24 -20.87 40.44
CA GLU A 185 -68.89 -21.34 41.66
C GLU A 185 -69.79 -20.26 42.28
N SER A 186 -69.32 -19.01 42.35
CA SER A 186 -70.10 -17.86 42.81
C SER A 186 -71.35 -17.63 41.95
N VAL A 187 -71.22 -17.73 40.62
CA VAL A 187 -72.35 -17.59 39.68
C VAL A 187 -73.35 -18.73 39.84
N LYS A 188 -72.89 -19.99 39.98
CA LYS A 188 -73.76 -21.14 40.25
C LYS A 188 -74.54 -20.97 41.56
N GLY A 189 -73.88 -20.53 42.62
CA GLY A 189 -74.51 -20.25 43.92
C GLY A 189 -75.60 -19.18 43.82
N THR A 190 -75.31 -18.10 43.09
CA THR A 190 -76.25 -16.99 42.88
C THR A 190 -77.45 -17.41 42.05
N LYS A 191 -77.24 -18.16 40.96
CA LYS A 191 -78.31 -18.71 40.12
C LYS A 191 -79.24 -19.62 40.93
N LYS A 192 -78.68 -20.51 41.76
CA LYS A 192 -79.45 -21.40 42.65
C LYS A 192 -80.29 -20.64 43.68
N LYS A 193 -79.82 -19.49 44.17
CA LYS A 193 -80.61 -18.61 45.06
C LYS A 193 -81.74 -17.92 44.30
N LEU A 194 -81.49 -17.44 43.08
CA LEU A 194 -82.49 -16.79 42.24
C LEU A 194 -83.64 -17.74 41.86
N ASP A 195 -83.31 -18.97 41.45
CA ASP A 195 -84.32 -19.98 41.07
C ASP A 195 -85.20 -20.36 42.26
N ARG A 196 -84.62 -20.45 43.47
CA ARG A 196 -85.36 -20.73 44.71
C ARG A 196 -86.30 -19.59 45.09
N ASN A 197 -85.85 -18.34 44.95
CA ASN A 197 -86.70 -17.18 45.21
C ASN A 197 -87.85 -17.04 44.20
N LYS A 198 -87.63 -17.41 42.93
CA LYS A 198 -88.70 -17.46 41.92
C LYS A 198 -89.75 -18.51 42.26
N SER A 199 -89.34 -19.72 42.63
CA SER A 199 -90.27 -20.77 43.08
C SER A 199 -91.09 -20.33 44.30
N LEU A 200 -90.45 -19.71 45.30
CA LEU A 200 -91.15 -19.16 46.47
C LEU A 200 -92.16 -18.06 46.08
N ALA A 201 -91.82 -17.20 45.13
CA ALA A 201 -92.72 -16.15 44.65
C ALA A 201 -93.92 -16.74 43.88
N GLU A 202 -93.73 -17.79 43.08
CA GLU A 202 -94.80 -18.52 42.41
C GLU A 202 -95.72 -19.21 43.41
N ASP A 203 -95.17 -19.89 44.42
CA ASP A 203 -95.94 -20.55 45.48
C ASP A 203 -96.81 -19.55 46.26
N ILE A 204 -96.24 -18.39 46.62
CA ILE A 204 -96.97 -17.31 47.31
C ILE A 204 -98.08 -16.73 46.40
N SER A 205 -97.82 -16.55 45.10
CA SER A 205 -98.82 -16.04 44.16
C SER A 205 -100.00 -17.02 43.98
N ASN A 206 -99.73 -18.32 43.94
CA ASN A 206 -100.75 -19.36 43.82
C ASN A 206 -101.62 -19.47 45.07
N ILE A 207 -101.06 -19.21 46.26
CA ILE A 207 -101.83 -19.15 47.51
C ILE A 207 -102.77 -17.94 47.50
N LYS A 208 -102.32 -16.79 47.00
CA LYS A 208 -103.10 -15.54 46.99
C LYS A 208 -104.24 -15.53 45.97
N ASN A 209 -104.18 -16.33 44.91
CA ASN A 209 -105.24 -16.48 43.91
C ASN A 209 -106.31 -17.54 44.27
N LYS A 210 -106.15 -18.25 45.41
CA LYS A 210 -107.07 -19.32 45.86
C LYS A 210 -107.94 -18.95 47.08
N GLY A 211 -107.86 -17.72 47.56
CA GLY A 211 -108.76 -17.15 48.58
C GLY A 211 -109.56 -16.00 48.00
#